data_AF-A0A523WY39-F1
#
_entry.id   AF-A0A523WY39-F1
#
_cell.length_a   1.000
_cell.length_b   1.000
_cell.length_c   1.000
_cell.angle_alpha   90.00
_cell.angle_beta   90.00
_cell.angle_gamma   90.00
#
_symmetry.space_group_name_H-M   'P 1'
#
loop_
_entity.id
_entity.type
_entity.pdbx_description
1 polymer ?
#
loop_
_entity_poly.entity_id
_entity_poly.type
_entity_poly.pdbx_seq_one_letter_code
_entity_poly.pdbx_strand_id
1 'polypeptide(L)'
;MGAAIIGLIGVTLGVCLGAGYQEWKSWQNRKKLKAALLEELRANLQMVPQKRDIVEQIITQLNNNKLLPGSGARFIKVFYKTYFPSIFPDLSVKERNSFHILYEYFRIVDWLLDNYSECIVESMGTERVDDYIKLYLAMMKDILNLLNLTEKLIAKHLEGKPEDVLYSGEDHIKLIQAKYDEDT
;
A
#
# COMPACT_ATOMS: atom_id res chain seq x y z
N MET A 1 32.10 11.21 51.22
CA MET A 1 30.74 10.79 50.83
C MET A 1 30.09 11.72 49.80
N GLY A 2 30.23 13.06 49.88
CA GLY A 2 29.58 13.99 48.93
C GLY A 2 29.98 13.87 47.45
N ALA A 3 31.25 13.56 47.15
CA ALA A 3 31.72 13.44 45.76
C ALA A 3 31.09 12.25 44.98
N ALA A 4 30.80 11.15 45.67
CA ALA A 4 30.18 9.97 45.05
C ALA A 4 28.70 10.22 44.69
N ILE A 5 27.99 10.98 45.52
CA ILE A 5 26.59 11.37 45.28
C ILE A 5 26.51 12.33 44.09
N ILE A 6 27.42 13.32 44.00
CA ILE A 6 27.49 14.27 42.88
C ILE A 6 27.80 13.53 41.56
N GLY A 7 28.72 12.56 41.60
CA GLY A 7 29.03 11.71 40.44
C GLY A 7 27.83 10.87 39.96
N LEU A 8 27.08 10.27 40.89
CA LEU A 8 25.87 9.49 40.57
C LEU A 8 24.75 10.36 39.97
N ILE A 9 24.55 11.57 40.49
CA ILE A 9 23.58 12.53 39.95
C ILE A 9 23.97 12.98 38.54
N GLY A 10 25.26 13.25 38.30
CA GLY A 10 25.76 13.61 36.97
C GLY A 10 25.56 12.51 35.92
N VAL A 11 25.82 11.25 36.29
CA VAL A 11 25.61 10.09 35.40
C VAL A 11 24.12 9.87 35.12
N THR A 12 23.27 9.91 36.15
CA THR A 12 21.82 9.73 35.96
C THR A 12 21.20 10.84 35.11
N LEU A 13 21.57 12.10 35.34
CA LEU A 13 21.14 13.21 34.48
C LEU A 13 21.63 13.06 33.04
N GLY A 14 22.91 12.68 32.85
CA GLY A 14 23.47 12.45 31.52
C GLY A 14 22.75 11.34 30.75
N VAL A 15 22.42 10.24 31.43
CA VAL A 15 21.67 9.11 30.84
C VAL A 15 20.23 9.52 30.52
N CYS A 16 19.53 10.20 31.43
CA CYS A 16 18.16 10.65 31.20
C CYS A 16 18.06 11.66 30.04
N LEU A 17 18.99 12.63 29.97
CA LEU A 17 19.05 13.60 28.87
C LEU A 17 19.40 12.93 27.55
N GLY A 18 20.34 11.99 27.56
CA GLY A 18 20.71 11.20 26.38
C GLY A 18 19.55 10.37 25.84
N ALA A 19 18.85 9.64 26.72
CA ALA A 19 17.69 8.83 26.36
C ALA A 19 16.52 9.71 25.86
N GLY A 20 16.24 10.83 26.54
CA GLY A 20 15.20 11.77 26.13
C GLY A 20 15.47 12.41 24.77
N TYR A 21 16.71 12.82 24.50
CA TYR A 21 17.10 13.36 23.20
C TYR A 21 17.02 12.32 22.08
N GLN A 22 17.44 11.09 22.36
CA GLN A 22 17.35 9.99 21.41
C GLN A 22 15.89 9.68 21.05
N GLU A 23 14.99 9.65 22.04
CA GLU A 23 13.57 9.41 21.77
C GLU A 23 12.91 10.57 21.02
N TRP A 24 13.26 11.80 21.36
CA TRP A 24 12.76 12.96 20.61
C TRP A 24 13.21 12.94 19.14
N LYS A 25 14.48 12.63 18.89
CA LYS A 25 15.02 12.50 17.54
C LYS A 25 14.39 11.33 16.77
N SER A 26 14.16 10.19 17.45
CA SER A 26 13.52 9.02 16.86
C SER A 26 12.09 9.35 16.43
N TRP A 27 11.32 10.04 17.29
CA TRP A 27 9.97 10.50 16.98
C TRP A 27 9.92 11.49 15.81
N GLN A 28 10.84 12.48 15.76
CA GLN A 28 10.92 13.41 14.63
C GLN A 28 11.23 12.67 13.32
N ASN A 29 12.13 11.69 13.36
CA ASN A 29 12.45 10.89 12.19
C ASN A 29 11.24 10.08 11.71
N ARG A 30 10.49 9.42 12.61
CA ARG A 30 9.28 8.67 12.24
C ARG A 30 8.22 9.59 11.60
N LYS A 31 8.06 10.81 12.10
CA LYS A 31 7.18 11.83 11.47
C LYS A 31 7.61 12.19 10.06
N LYS A 32 8.91 12.40 9.82
CA LYS A 32 9.45 12.68 8.48
C LYS A 32 9.22 11.51 7.53
N LEU A 33 9.44 10.29 8.00
CA LEU A 33 9.21 9.07 7.20
C LEU A 33 7.73 8.90 6.85
N LYS A 34 6.81 9.16 7.80
CA LYS A 34 5.37 9.16 7.53
C LYS A 34 5.00 10.21 6.48
N ALA A 35 5.54 11.43 6.59
CA ALA A 35 5.32 12.48 5.60
C ALA A 35 5.81 12.08 4.20
N ALA A 36 7.00 11.47 4.11
CA ALA A 36 7.52 10.96 2.84
C ALA A 36 6.64 9.85 2.23
N LEU A 37 6.09 8.96 3.06
CA LEU A 37 5.15 7.94 2.59
C LEU A 37 3.83 8.54 2.07
N LEU A 38 3.33 9.61 2.71
CA LEU A 38 2.16 10.33 2.23
C LEU A 38 2.44 11.08 0.91
N GLU A 39 3.64 11.62 0.73
CA GLU A 39 4.07 12.19 -0.55
C GLU A 39 4.17 11.12 -1.65
N GLU A 40 4.70 9.93 -1.36
CA GLU A 40 4.68 8.79 -2.30
C GLU A 40 3.24 8.45 -2.70
N LEU A 41 2.31 8.45 -1.74
CA LEU A 41 0.90 8.20 -2.00
C LEU A 41 0.25 9.29 -2.87
N ARG A 42 0.58 10.57 -2.64
CA ARG A 42 0.13 11.70 -3.48
C ARG A 42 0.66 11.60 -4.91
N ALA A 43 1.93 11.24 -5.08
CA ALA A 43 2.51 11.01 -6.40
C ALA A 43 1.79 9.86 -7.12
N ASN A 44 1.55 8.75 -6.42
CA ASN A 44 0.81 7.62 -6.98
C ASN A 44 -0.64 7.99 -7.34
N LEU A 45 -1.31 8.85 -6.57
CA LEU A 45 -2.64 9.36 -6.92
C LEU A 45 -2.65 10.03 -8.31
N GLN A 46 -1.62 10.81 -8.63
CA GLN A 46 -1.49 11.47 -9.93
C GLN A 46 -1.22 10.48 -11.08
N MET A 47 -0.71 9.28 -10.77
CA MET A 47 -0.46 8.22 -11.76
C MET A 47 -1.72 7.38 -12.06
N VAL A 48 -2.72 7.37 -11.17
CA VAL A 48 -3.93 6.55 -11.35
C VAL A 48 -4.68 6.88 -12.65
N PRO A 49 -4.95 8.15 -13.02
CA PRO A 49 -5.60 8.47 -14.29
C PRO A 49 -4.81 7.97 -15.50
N GLN A 50 -3.48 8.14 -15.49
CA GLN A 50 -2.62 7.67 -16.58
C GLN A 50 -2.68 6.15 -16.75
N LYS A 51 -2.72 5.41 -15.63
CA LYS A 51 -2.89 3.96 -15.65
C LYS A 51 -4.27 3.55 -16.18
N ARG A 52 -5.31 4.31 -15.83
CA ARG A 52 -6.66 4.10 -16.37
C ARG A 52 -6.68 4.25 -17.88
N ASP A 53 -6.08 5.33 -18.40
CA ASP A 53 -6.01 5.59 -19.85
C ASP A 53 -5.27 4.46 -20.59
N ILE A 54 -4.18 3.94 -20.02
CA ILE A 54 -3.45 2.79 -20.58
C ILE A 54 -4.35 1.55 -20.63
N VAL A 55 -5.04 1.23 -19.53
CA VAL A 55 -5.93 0.06 -19.47
C VAL A 55 -7.09 0.17 -20.46
N GLU A 56 -7.68 1.37 -20.61
CA GLU A 56 -8.72 1.62 -21.60
C GLU A 56 -8.21 1.42 -23.03
N GLN A 57 -7.01 1.92 -23.34
CA GLN A 57 -6.37 1.68 -24.63
C GLN A 57 -6.14 0.20 -24.88
N ILE A 58 -5.68 -0.56 -23.88
CA ILE A 58 -5.47 -2.01 -23.98
C ILE A 58 -6.80 -2.71 -24.29
N ILE A 59 -7.89 -2.36 -23.58
CA ILE A 59 -9.22 -2.92 -23.84
C ILE A 59 -9.66 -2.62 -25.28
N THR A 60 -9.49 -1.38 -25.75
CA THR A 60 -9.83 -1.01 -27.13
C THR A 60 -9.02 -1.81 -28.15
N GLN A 61 -7.71 -2.01 -27.92
CA GLN A 61 -6.87 -2.78 -28.85
C GLN A 61 -7.22 -4.26 -28.83
N LEU A 62 -7.42 -4.85 -27.65
CA LEU A 62 -7.80 -6.26 -27.51
C LEU A 62 -9.15 -6.56 -28.18
N ASN A 63 -10.14 -5.67 -28.05
CA ASN A 63 -11.42 -5.80 -28.78
C ASN A 63 -11.24 -5.75 -30.31
N ASN A 64 -10.18 -5.12 -30.80
CA ASN A 64 -9.82 -5.06 -32.22
C ASN A 64 -8.84 -6.18 -32.63
N ASN A 65 -8.64 -7.21 -31.78
CA ASN A 65 -7.66 -8.28 -31.97
C ASN A 65 -6.23 -7.78 -32.19
N LYS A 66 -5.90 -6.63 -31.58
CA LYS A 66 -4.56 -6.03 -31.60
C LYS A 66 -3.96 -6.10 -30.22
N LEU A 67 -2.66 -6.39 -30.17
CA LEU A 67 -1.89 -6.40 -28.94
C LEU A 67 -1.07 -5.11 -28.84
N LEU A 68 -1.32 -4.34 -27.78
CA LEU A 68 -0.43 -3.28 -27.34
C LEU A 68 0.48 -3.85 -26.24
N PRO A 69 1.73 -3.39 -26.05
CA PRO A 69 2.44 -3.57 -24.80
C PRO A 69 1.84 -2.63 -23.74
N GLY A 70 1.51 -3.14 -22.55
CA GLY A 70 1.02 -2.31 -21.43
C GLY A 70 2.11 -1.92 -20.44
N SER A 71 3.37 -2.26 -20.73
CA SER A 71 4.52 -1.84 -19.93
C SER A 71 4.60 -0.31 -19.90
N GLY A 72 4.45 0.26 -18.72
CA GLY A 72 4.51 1.70 -18.49
C GLY A 72 5.21 2.03 -17.17
N ALA A 73 5.24 3.30 -16.79
CA ALA A 73 5.81 3.71 -15.51
C ALA A 73 5.10 2.99 -14.35
N ARG A 74 5.84 2.22 -13.54
CA ARG A 74 5.30 1.51 -12.38
C ARG A 74 4.94 2.48 -11.26
N PHE A 75 3.97 2.12 -10.41
CA PHE A 75 3.71 2.87 -9.19
C PHE A 75 4.95 2.93 -8.30
N ILE A 76 5.15 4.07 -7.63
CA ILE A 76 6.26 4.32 -6.72
C ILE A 76 6.01 3.55 -5.42
N LYS A 77 6.97 2.74 -4.99
CA LYS A 77 6.84 1.85 -3.81
C LYS A 77 8.09 1.85 -2.94
N VAL A 78 8.98 2.81 -3.14
CA VAL A 78 10.31 2.82 -2.52
C VAL A 78 10.19 3.15 -1.05
N PHE A 79 9.48 4.23 -0.71
CA PHE A 79 9.31 4.65 0.68
C PHE A 79 8.50 3.63 1.47
N TYR A 80 7.44 3.08 0.89
CA TYR A 80 6.69 1.99 1.51
C TYR A 80 7.58 0.78 1.79
N LYS A 81 8.30 0.26 0.80
CA LYS A 81 9.15 -0.94 0.99
C LYS A 81 10.28 -0.71 1.99
N THR A 82 10.90 0.46 1.99
CA THR A 82 12.09 0.74 2.80
C THR A 82 11.75 1.17 4.21
N TYR A 83 10.70 1.99 4.41
CA TYR A 83 10.49 2.69 5.68
C TYR A 83 9.20 2.32 6.40
N PHE A 84 8.27 1.59 5.76
CA PHE A 84 7.02 1.17 6.42
C PHE A 84 7.25 0.41 7.74
N PRO A 85 8.22 -0.53 7.86
CA PRO A 85 8.49 -1.20 9.14
C PRO A 85 8.90 -0.24 10.28
N SER A 86 9.60 0.85 9.94
CA SER A 86 10.08 1.84 10.92
C SER A 86 8.97 2.76 11.44
N ILE A 87 7.92 2.99 10.65
CA ILE A 87 6.77 3.82 11.04
C ILE A 87 5.59 2.99 11.52
N PHE A 88 5.59 1.68 11.28
CA PHE A 88 4.51 0.75 11.65
C PHE A 88 4.02 0.95 13.09
N PRO A 89 4.88 1.06 14.12
CA PRO A 89 4.42 1.24 15.50
C PRO A 89 3.58 2.50 15.74
N ASP A 90 3.85 3.57 14.98
CA ASP A 90 3.20 4.88 15.13
C ASP A 90 1.91 5.01 14.31
N LEU A 91 1.62 4.05 13.44
CA LEU A 91 0.40 4.03 12.63
C LEU A 91 -0.73 3.36 13.40
N SER A 92 -1.94 3.90 13.27
CA SER A 92 -3.16 3.22 13.70
C SER A 92 -3.41 1.96 12.86
N VAL A 93 -4.21 1.02 13.39
CA VAL A 93 -4.58 -0.21 12.67
C VAL A 93 -5.20 0.11 11.31
N LYS A 94 -6.08 1.11 11.24
CA LYS A 94 -6.72 1.57 9.99
C LYS A 94 -5.69 2.11 8.98
N GLU A 95 -4.73 2.91 9.44
CA GLU A 95 -3.66 3.41 8.57
C GLU A 95 -2.79 2.27 8.03
N ARG A 96 -2.41 1.31 8.89
CA ARG A 96 -1.59 0.15 8.48
C ARG A 96 -2.30 -0.68 7.41
N ASN A 97 -3.56 -1.02 7.64
CA ASN A 97 -4.37 -1.79 6.70
C ASN A 97 -4.56 -1.03 5.38
N SER A 98 -4.86 0.26 5.47
CA SER A 98 -5.05 1.10 4.29
C SER A 98 -3.78 1.20 3.44
N PHE A 99 -2.61 1.44 4.05
CA PHE A 99 -1.35 1.41 3.31
C PHE A 99 -1.11 0.03 2.68
N HIS A 100 -1.23 -1.04 3.46
CA HIS A 100 -0.99 -2.40 2.97
C HIS A 100 -1.81 -2.71 1.71
N ILE A 101 -3.11 -2.41 1.76
CA ILE A 101 -4.04 -2.68 0.65
C ILE A 101 -3.74 -1.81 -0.56
N LEU A 102 -3.50 -0.50 -0.37
CA LEU A 102 -3.19 0.40 -1.47
C LEU A 102 -1.93 -0.04 -2.22
N TYR A 103 -0.87 -0.39 -1.49
CA TYR A 103 0.39 -0.84 -2.09
C TYR A 103 0.28 -2.22 -2.73
N GLU A 104 -0.61 -3.07 -2.24
CA GLU A 104 -0.94 -4.35 -2.87
C GLU A 104 -1.72 -4.16 -4.17
N TYR A 105 -2.68 -3.24 -4.20
CA TYR A 105 -3.39 -2.87 -5.43
C TYR A 105 -2.43 -2.32 -6.49
N PHE A 106 -1.51 -1.45 -6.11
CA PHE A 106 -0.45 -0.99 -7.01
C PHE A 106 0.40 -2.13 -7.56
N ARG A 107 0.73 -3.13 -6.72
CA ARG A 107 1.48 -4.32 -7.15
C ARG A 107 0.69 -5.14 -8.16
N ILE A 108 -0.59 -5.39 -7.92
CA ILE A 108 -1.47 -6.17 -8.80
C ILE A 108 -1.61 -5.47 -10.16
N VAL A 109 -1.87 -4.16 -10.17
CA VAL A 109 -2.00 -3.38 -11.40
C VAL A 109 -0.70 -3.43 -12.22
N ASP A 110 0.45 -3.12 -11.60
CA ASP A 110 1.73 -3.14 -12.31
C ASP A 110 2.06 -4.54 -12.84
N TRP A 111 1.83 -5.58 -12.04
CA TRP A 111 2.09 -6.97 -12.45
C TRP A 111 1.23 -7.36 -13.66
N LEU A 112 -0.07 -7.07 -13.65
CA LEU A 112 -0.94 -7.44 -14.76
C LEU A 112 -0.58 -6.70 -16.05
N LEU A 113 -0.32 -5.39 -15.96
CA LEU A 113 0.08 -4.57 -17.10
C LEU A 113 1.41 -5.00 -17.72
N ASP A 114 2.36 -5.45 -16.90
CA ASP A 114 3.65 -5.91 -17.38
C ASP A 114 3.58 -7.30 -18.04
N ASN A 115 2.66 -8.17 -17.61
CA ASN A 115 2.69 -9.59 -18.02
C ASN A 115 1.61 -9.99 -19.04
N TYR A 116 0.48 -9.27 -19.16
CA TYR A 116 -0.65 -9.76 -19.97
C TYR A 116 -0.28 -10.00 -21.45
N SER A 117 0.56 -9.13 -22.04
CA SER A 117 0.92 -9.24 -23.45
C SER A 117 1.75 -10.47 -23.72
N GLU A 118 2.67 -10.80 -22.82
CA GLU A 118 3.50 -12.01 -22.92
C GLU A 118 2.62 -13.25 -22.81
N CYS A 119 1.70 -13.29 -21.84
CA CYS A 119 0.79 -14.42 -21.68
C CYS A 119 -0.15 -14.63 -22.89
N ILE A 120 -0.61 -13.55 -23.53
CA ILE A 120 -1.39 -13.66 -24.77
C ILE A 120 -0.51 -14.18 -25.90
N VAL A 121 0.71 -13.68 -26.06
CA VAL A 121 1.66 -14.15 -27.08
C VAL A 121 2.01 -15.62 -26.90
N GLU A 122 2.25 -16.08 -25.67
CA GLU A 122 2.52 -17.49 -25.37
C GLU A 122 1.32 -18.40 -25.72
N SER A 123 0.10 -17.87 -25.66
CA SER A 123 -1.09 -18.60 -26.07
C SER A 123 -1.26 -18.63 -27.61
N MET A 124 -0.60 -17.72 -28.36
CA MET A 124 -0.68 -17.66 -29.82
C MET A 124 -0.10 -18.96 -30.41
N GLY A 125 -0.97 -19.72 -31.09
CA GLY A 125 -0.63 -21.05 -31.63
C GLY A 125 -1.34 -22.20 -30.90
N THR A 126 -2.07 -21.92 -29.83
CA THR A 126 -3.02 -22.84 -29.23
C THR A 126 -4.43 -22.61 -29.78
N GLU A 127 -5.31 -23.61 -29.70
CA GLU A 127 -6.74 -23.46 -30.04
C GLU A 127 -7.50 -22.54 -29.05
N ARG A 128 -6.83 -22.02 -28.01
CA ARG A 128 -7.43 -21.29 -26.89
C ARG A 128 -7.13 -19.79 -26.87
N VAL A 129 -6.48 -19.24 -27.90
CA VAL A 129 -6.13 -17.80 -27.95
C VAL A 129 -7.32 -16.89 -27.63
N ASP A 130 -8.48 -17.20 -28.20
CA ASP A 130 -9.71 -16.41 -27.99
C ASP A 130 -10.17 -16.42 -26.52
N ASP A 131 -9.97 -17.53 -25.81
CA ASP A 131 -10.31 -17.64 -24.38
C ASP A 131 -9.35 -16.80 -23.53
N TYR A 132 -8.06 -16.77 -23.88
CA TYR A 132 -7.07 -15.92 -23.22
C TYR A 132 -7.37 -14.43 -23.45
N ILE A 133 -7.73 -14.03 -24.68
CA ILE A 133 -8.13 -12.65 -24.98
C ILE A 133 -9.35 -12.25 -24.14
N LYS A 134 -10.37 -13.10 -24.08
CA LYS A 134 -11.58 -12.84 -23.26
C LYS A 134 -11.26 -12.75 -21.77
N LEU A 135 -10.39 -13.63 -21.25
CA LEU A 135 -9.92 -13.61 -19.87
C LEU A 135 -9.25 -12.28 -19.55
N TYR A 136 -8.26 -11.86 -20.35
CA TYR A 136 -7.55 -10.61 -20.10
C TYR A 136 -8.44 -9.38 -20.30
N LEU A 137 -9.41 -9.41 -21.23
CA LEU A 137 -10.43 -8.36 -21.32
C LEU A 137 -11.26 -8.22 -20.03
N ALA A 138 -11.63 -9.34 -19.40
CA ALA A 138 -12.33 -9.32 -18.11
C ALA A 138 -11.43 -8.77 -17.00
N MET A 139 -10.18 -9.25 -16.92
CA MET A 139 -9.21 -8.78 -15.93
C MET A 139 -8.91 -7.28 -16.07
N MET A 140 -8.82 -6.75 -17.29
CA MET A 140 -8.60 -5.32 -17.53
C MET A 140 -9.79 -4.47 -17.05
N LYS A 141 -11.02 -4.96 -17.20
CA LYS A 141 -12.21 -4.29 -16.62
C LYS A 141 -12.16 -4.30 -15.09
N ASP A 142 -11.72 -5.40 -14.49
CA ASP A 142 -11.53 -5.47 -13.03
C ASP A 142 -10.45 -4.50 -12.55
N ILE A 143 -9.37 -4.34 -13.32
CA ILE A 143 -8.34 -3.32 -13.04
C ILE A 143 -8.90 -1.90 -13.12
N LEU A 144 -9.76 -1.56 -14.08
CA LEU A 144 -10.39 -0.25 -14.11
C LEU A 144 -11.19 0.04 -12.84
N ASN A 145 -11.97 -0.95 -12.39
CA ASN A 145 -12.71 -0.87 -11.14
C ASN A 145 -11.77 -0.72 -9.93
N LEU A 146 -10.67 -1.48 -9.92
CA LEU A 146 -9.66 -1.42 -8.87
C LEU A 146 -8.97 -0.05 -8.82
N LEU A 147 -8.64 0.54 -9.97
CA LEU A 147 -8.05 1.88 -10.05
C LEU A 147 -9.01 2.95 -9.53
N ASN A 148 -10.30 2.85 -9.86
CA ASN A 148 -11.35 3.75 -9.34
C ASN A 148 -11.51 3.61 -7.82
N LEU A 149 -11.47 2.38 -7.29
CA LEU A 149 -11.48 2.15 -5.85
C LEU A 149 -10.22 2.71 -5.19
N THR A 150 -9.05 2.45 -5.78
CA THR A 150 -7.75 2.89 -5.30
C THR A 150 -7.69 4.42 -5.20
N GLU A 151 -8.16 5.14 -6.21
CA GLU A 151 -8.26 6.61 -6.19
C GLU A 151 -9.07 7.11 -4.98
N LYS A 152 -10.25 6.53 -4.74
CA LYS A 152 -11.13 6.88 -3.62
C LYS A 152 -10.45 6.59 -2.27
N LEU A 153 -9.82 5.43 -2.13
CA LEU A 153 -9.14 5.02 -0.91
C LEU A 153 -7.93 5.91 -0.61
N ILE A 154 -7.15 6.28 -1.63
CA ILE A 154 -6.03 7.22 -1.48
C ILE A 154 -6.55 8.59 -1.02
N ALA A 155 -7.59 9.13 -1.66
CA ALA A 155 -8.15 10.42 -1.29
C ALA A 155 -8.60 10.45 0.18
N LYS A 156 -9.38 9.44 0.61
CA LYS A 156 -9.80 9.27 2.01
C LYS A 156 -8.61 9.16 2.97
N HIS A 157 -7.56 8.42 2.59
CA HIS A 157 -6.36 8.29 3.40
C HIS A 157 -5.63 9.63 3.57
N LEU A 158 -5.48 10.40 2.48
CA LEU A 158 -4.81 11.70 2.49
C LEU A 158 -5.60 12.76 3.27
N GLU A 159 -6.92 12.63 3.37
CA GLU A 159 -7.79 13.44 4.23
C GLU A 159 -7.70 13.06 5.72
N GLY A 160 -6.90 12.06 6.08
CA GLY A 160 -6.79 11.55 7.46
C GLY A 160 -7.98 10.67 7.89
N LYS A 161 -8.77 10.17 6.93
CA LYS A 161 -9.92 9.29 7.17
C LYS A 161 -9.75 7.94 6.45
N PRO A 162 -8.68 7.17 6.74
CA PRO A 162 -8.45 5.89 6.07
C PRO A 162 -9.62 4.94 6.30
N GLU A 163 -10.09 4.35 5.21
CA GLU A 163 -11.19 3.38 5.22
C GLU A 163 -10.66 2.01 5.70
N ASP A 164 -11.44 1.35 6.56
CA ASP A 164 -11.12 0.02 7.06
C ASP A 164 -11.64 -1.05 6.10
N VAL A 165 -10.87 -1.30 5.05
CA VAL A 165 -11.22 -2.27 4.01
C VAL A 165 -11.18 -3.71 4.52
N LEU A 166 -10.54 -3.98 5.66
CA LEU A 166 -10.49 -5.32 6.29
C LEU A 166 -11.52 -5.51 7.41
N TYR A 167 -12.41 -4.54 7.65
CA TYR A 167 -13.42 -4.57 8.72
C TYR A 167 -12.84 -4.92 10.11
N SER A 168 -11.57 -4.57 10.34
CA SER A 168 -10.81 -4.96 11.53
C SER A 168 -11.36 -4.40 12.86
N GLY A 169 -12.18 -3.35 12.81
CA GLY A 169 -12.78 -2.73 14.00
C GLY A 169 -14.05 -3.42 14.54
N GLU A 170 -14.92 -3.94 13.68
CA GLU A 170 -16.22 -4.51 14.11
C GLU A 170 -16.15 -6.03 14.30
N ASP A 171 -15.38 -6.73 13.47
CA ASP A 171 -15.34 -8.19 13.51
C ASP A 171 -14.43 -8.74 14.60
N HIS A 172 -13.41 -7.99 15.06
CA HIS A 172 -12.55 -8.46 16.15
C HIS A 172 -13.30 -8.58 17.47
N ILE A 173 -14.29 -7.70 17.72
CA ILE A 173 -15.16 -7.76 18.90
C ILE A 173 -16.17 -8.89 18.77
N LYS A 174 -16.78 -9.07 17.59
CA LYS A 174 -17.73 -10.16 17.32
C LYS A 174 -17.07 -11.54 17.37
N LEU A 175 -15.85 -11.69 16.84
CA LEU A 175 -15.07 -12.92 16.87
C LEU A 175 -14.60 -13.28 18.28
N ILE A 176 -14.28 -12.27 19.10
CA ILE A 176 -13.99 -12.47 20.52
C ILE A 176 -15.26 -12.90 21.25
N GLN A 177 -16.39 -12.20 21.06
CA GLN A 177 -17.66 -12.55 21.68
C GLN A 177 -18.14 -13.96 21.29
N ALA A 178 -18.14 -14.30 20.00
CA ALA A 178 -18.51 -15.64 19.53
C ALA A 178 -17.62 -16.75 20.12
N LYS A 179 -16.32 -16.49 20.33
CA LYS A 179 -15.39 -17.44 20.93
C LYS A 179 -15.61 -17.63 22.44
N TYR A 180 -16.18 -16.65 23.14
CA TYR A 180 -16.44 -16.73 24.58
C TYR A 180 -17.90 -17.06 24.92
N ASP A 181 -18.84 -16.91 23.97
CA ASP A 181 -20.25 -17.31 24.12
C ASP A 181 -20.46 -18.80 23.81
N GLU A 182 -19.52 -19.48 23.13
CA GLU A 182 -19.53 -20.94 22.91
C GLU A 182 -19.03 -21.76 24.12
N ASP A 183 -18.48 -21.10 25.15
CA ASP A 183 -17.93 -21.72 26.38
C ASP A 183 -18.84 -21.56 27.63
N THR A 184 -20.12 -21.16 27.46
CA THR A 184 -21.16 -21.09 28.51
C THR A 184 -22.40 -21.90 28.16
#